data_AF-A0A1D3TX76-F1
#
_entry.id   AF-A0A1D3TX76-F1
#
_cell.length_a   1.000
_cell.length_b   1.000
_cell.length_c   1.000
_cell.angle_alpha   90.00
_cell.angle_beta   90.00
_cell.angle_gamma   90.00
#
_symmetry.space_group_name_H-M   'P 1'
#
loop_
_entity.id
_entity.type
_entity.pdbx_description
1 polymer ?
#
loop_
_entity_poly.entity_id
_entity_poly.type
_entity_poly.pdbx_seq_one_letter_code
_entity_poly.pdbx_strand_id
1 'polypeptide(L)'
;MSKKIHIFGKKIKVSHIILFVIMLMIAFLMIAPFLWVFSASLRPYNEAIALPPKWLPPSFKDWNLKYFQKLFSPSIPFFTFMKNSLKMSTIITIGMVFHGVIAGYAYAKFNFKGKNLMFALMMVATWIPATPH
;
A
#
# COMPACT_ATOMS: atom_id res chain seq x y z
N MET A 1 -25.02 -10.30 -27.94
CA MET A 1 -25.45 -9.01 -28.55
C MET A 1 -25.02 -7.84 -27.67
N SER A 2 -23.94 -7.14 -28.00
CA SER A 2 -23.49 -5.96 -27.23
C SER A 2 -24.36 -4.76 -27.61
N LYS A 3 -25.34 -4.40 -26.76
CA LYS A 3 -26.13 -3.17 -26.92
C LYS A 3 -25.15 -1.99 -26.92
N LYS A 4 -25.21 -1.17 -27.97
CA LYS A 4 -24.44 0.07 -28.12
C LYS A 4 -25.38 1.22 -27.81
N ILE A 5 -25.00 2.07 -26.87
CA ILE A 5 -25.75 3.28 -26.51
C ILE A 5 -25.00 4.47 -27.12
N HIS A 6 -25.73 5.39 -27.75
CA HIS A 6 -25.18 6.65 -28.24
C HIS A 6 -25.22 7.69 -27.11
N ILE A 7 -24.05 8.05 -26.58
CA ILE A 7 -23.90 9.12 -25.58
C ILE A 7 -22.86 10.09 -26.16
N PHE A 8 -23.17 11.39 -26.21
CA PHE A 8 -22.25 12.45 -26.66
C PHE A 8 -21.55 12.15 -28.01
N GLY A 9 -22.31 11.67 -29.01
CA GLY A 9 -21.80 11.41 -30.37
C GLY A 9 -20.88 10.18 -30.51
N LYS A 10 -20.49 9.51 -29.42
CA LYS A 10 -19.67 8.28 -29.47
C LYS A 10 -20.51 7.02 -29.14
N LYS A 11 -20.21 5.92 -29.84
CA LYS A 11 -20.83 4.60 -29.60
C LYS A 11 -20.15 3.93 -28.39
N ILE A 12 -20.81 3.95 -27.23
CA ILE A 12 -20.30 3.28 -26.02
C ILE A 12 -20.99 1.93 -25.87
N LYS A 13 -20.22 0.86 -25.65
CA LYS A 13 -20.77 -0.47 -25.36
C LYS A 13 -21.25 -0.49 -23.90
N VAL A 14 -22.45 -1.03 -23.65
CA VAL A 14 -23.02 -1.16 -22.28
C VAL A 14 -22.07 -1.87 -21.31
N SER A 15 -21.26 -2.81 -21.80
CA SER A 15 -20.25 -3.50 -20.99
C SER A 15 -19.21 -2.56 -20.37
N HIS A 16 -18.86 -1.45 -21.04
CA HIS A 16 -17.88 -0.50 -20.53
C HIS A 16 -18.46 0.36 -19.42
N ILE A 17 -19.76 0.69 -19.50
CA ILE A 17 -20.46 1.44 -18.45
C ILE A 17 -20.55 0.57 -17.19
N ILE A 18 -20.94 -0.70 -17.34
CA ILE A 18 -20.99 -1.65 -16.21
C ILE A 18 -19.60 -1.81 -15.58
N LEU A 19 -18.58 -2.04 -16.40
CA LEU A 19 -17.20 -2.19 -15.92
C LEU A 19 -16.70 -0.94 -15.21
N PHE A 20 -17.03 0.25 -15.73
CA PHE A 20 -16.70 1.52 -15.08
C PHE A 20 -17.36 1.68 -13.71
N VAL A 21 -18.66 1.37 -13.59
CA VAL A 21 -19.38 1.41 -12.31
C VAL A 21 -18.78 0.42 -11.30
N ILE A 22 -18.44 -0.79 -11.74
CA ILE A 22 -17.78 -1.80 -10.89
C ILE A 22 -16.41 -1.31 -10.41
N MET A 23 -15.57 -0.80 -11.32
CA MET A 23 -14.25 -0.26 -10.95
C MET A 23 -14.37 0.91 -9.97
N LEU A 24 -15.38 1.77 -10.15
CA LEU A 24 -15.65 2.89 -9.25
C LEU A 24 -16.06 2.40 -7.86
N MET A 25 -16.94 1.39 -7.75
CA MET A 25 -17.28 0.79 -6.46
C MET A 25 -16.07 0.17 -5.75
N ILE A 26 -15.22 -0.57 -6.50
CA ILE A 26 -14.00 -1.17 -5.94
C ILE A 26 -13.04 -0.07 -5.45
N ALA A 27 -12.86 1.00 -6.24
CA ALA A 27 -12.03 2.13 -5.84
C ALA A 27 -12.54 2.78 -4.54
N PHE A 28 -13.86 2.97 -4.41
CA PHE A 28 -14.46 3.48 -3.16
C PHE A 28 -14.23 2.54 -1.98
N LEU A 29 -14.35 1.23 -2.18
CA LEU A 29 -14.09 0.25 -1.12
C LEU A 29 -12.61 0.26 -0.69
N MET A 30 -11.69 0.39 -1.65
CA MET A 30 -10.25 0.47 -1.37
C MET A 30 -9.85 1.76 -0.65
N ILE A 31 -10.50 2.89 -0.95
CA ILE A 31 -10.18 4.17 -0.31
C ILE A 31 -10.85 4.36 1.06
N ALA A 32 -11.96 3.66 1.32
CA ALA A 32 -12.69 3.72 2.59
C ALA A 32 -11.82 3.60 3.86
N PRO A 33 -10.90 2.63 4.00
CA PRO A 33 -10.03 2.55 5.18
C PRO A 33 -9.09 3.76 5.30
N PHE A 34 -8.61 4.33 4.19
CA PHE A 34 -7.77 5.53 4.23
C PHE A 34 -8.56 6.76 4.69
N LEU A 35 -9.80 6.90 4.21
CA LEU A 35 -10.71 7.97 4.67
C LEU A 35 -11.01 7.84 6.16
N TRP A 36 -11.17 6.61 6.67
CA TRP A 36 -11.37 6.36 8.08
C TRP A 36 -10.14 6.73 8.92
N VAL A 37 -8.93 6.31 8.51
CA VAL A 37 -7.67 6.67 9.20
C VAL A 37 -7.48 8.19 9.21
N PHE A 38 -7.77 8.86 8.10
CA PHE A 38 -7.70 10.32 8.01
C PHE A 38 -8.68 10.99 9.00
N SER A 39 -9.94 10.53 9.02
CA SER A 39 -10.97 10.99 9.95
C SER A 39 -10.58 10.75 11.43
N ALA A 40 -10.00 9.59 11.75
CA ALA A 40 -9.51 9.26 13.09
C ALA A 40 -8.31 10.13 13.52
N SER A 41 -7.42 10.49 12.60
CA SER A 41 -6.24 11.33 12.89
C SER A 41 -6.58 12.74 13.39
N LEU A 42 -7.78 13.24 13.09
CA LEU A 42 -8.27 14.57 13.49
C LEU A 42 -8.96 14.57 14.86
N ARG A 43 -9.20 13.39 15.45
CA ARG A 43 -9.93 13.23 16.71
C ARG A 43 -9.00 13.13 17.92
N PRO A 44 -9.49 13.47 19.13
CA PRO A 44 -8.79 13.13 20.36
C PRO A 44 -8.71 11.60 20.56
N TYR A 45 -7.64 11.14 21.22
CA TYR A 45 -7.31 9.72 21.34
C TYR A 45 -8.46 8.87 21.90
N ASN A 46 -9.18 9.38 22.91
CA ASN A 46 -10.34 8.72 23.51
C ASN A 46 -11.50 8.49 22.52
N GLU A 47 -11.67 9.37 21.54
CA GLU A 47 -12.69 9.22 20.48
C GLU A 47 -12.21 8.42 19.29
N ALA A 48 -10.89 8.37 19.04
CA ALA A 48 -10.30 7.57 17.97
C ALA A 48 -10.43 6.05 18.24
N ILE A 49 -10.40 5.65 19.51
CA ILE A 49 -10.54 4.24 19.94
C ILE A 49 -11.96 3.87 20.40
N ALA A 50 -12.91 4.81 20.33
CA ALA A 50 -14.27 4.57 20.78
C ALA A 50 -15.01 3.54 19.89
N LEU A 51 -15.79 2.67 20.52
CA LEU A 51 -16.69 1.73 19.87
C LEU A 51 -18.14 2.25 20.03
N PRO A 52 -18.92 2.45 18.95
CA PRO A 52 -18.61 2.12 17.55
C PRO A 52 -17.67 3.14 16.86
N PRO A 53 -16.82 2.70 15.90
CA PRO A 53 -15.94 3.60 15.16
C PRO A 53 -16.75 4.59 14.33
N LYS A 54 -16.63 5.89 14.60
CA LYS A 54 -17.30 6.90 13.76
C LYS A 54 -16.50 7.06 12.45
N TRP A 55 -17.16 6.99 11.30
CA TRP A 55 -16.50 7.06 9.98
C TRP A 55 -16.27 8.49 9.49
N LEU A 56 -17.19 9.41 9.77
CA LEU A 56 -17.14 10.80 9.30
C LEU A 56 -16.23 11.69 10.17
N PRO A 57 -15.44 12.60 9.59
CA PRO A 57 -14.56 13.47 10.36
C PRO A 57 -15.33 14.30 11.39
N PRO A 58 -14.72 14.64 12.54
CA PRO A 58 -15.33 15.56 13.49
C PRO A 58 -15.55 16.93 12.83
N SER A 59 -16.48 17.73 13.38
CA SER A 59 -16.73 19.09 12.91
C SER A 59 -15.44 19.91 12.92
N PHE A 60 -15.29 20.87 11.99
CA PHE A 60 -14.09 21.72 11.89
C PHE A 60 -13.69 22.41 13.21
N LYS A 61 -14.66 22.64 14.10
CA LYS A 61 -14.43 23.23 15.44
C LYS A 61 -13.76 22.27 16.43
N ASP A 62 -13.91 20.96 16.22
CA ASP A 62 -13.43 19.90 17.11
C ASP A 62 -12.15 19.23 16.61
N TRP A 63 -11.52 19.79 15.56
CA TRP A 63 -10.28 19.29 15.00
C TRP A 63 -9.13 19.42 15.98
N ASN A 64 -8.54 18.30 16.39
CA ASN A 64 -7.44 18.29 17.33
C ASN A 64 -6.08 18.30 16.61
N LEU A 65 -5.62 19.50 16.25
CA LEU A 65 -4.32 19.68 15.60
C LEU A 65 -3.11 19.54 16.55
N LYS A 66 -3.34 19.36 17.86
CA LYS A 66 -2.26 19.28 18.86
C LYS A 66 -1.36 18.07 18.64
N TYR A 67 -1.89 16.96 18.14
CA TYR A 67 -1.08 15.78 17.81
C TYR A 67 -0.12 16.05 16.65
N PHE A 68 -0.57 16.75 15.61
CA PHE A 68 0.28 17.17 14.50
C PHE A 68 1.37 18.13 14.98
N GLN A 69 1.03 19.11 15.82
CA GLN A 69 2.03 20.00 16.42
C GLN A 69 3.04 19.24 17.30
N LYS A 70 2.59 18.22 18.04
CA LYS A 70 3.45 17.37 18.87
C LYS A 70 4.44 16.54 18.04
N LEU A 71 4.08 16.14 16.81
CA LEU A 71 5.01 15.47 15.89
C LEU A 71 6.19 16.36 15.50
N PHE A 72 6.00 17.69 15.44
CA PHE A 72 7.05 18.66 15.16
C PHE A 72 7.74 19.19 16.43
N SER A 73 7.33 18.73 17.62
CA SER A 73 7.94 19.12 18.90
C SER A 73 9.30 18.41 19.09
N PRO A 74 10.28 19.05 19.77
CA PRO A 74 11.56 18.42 20.11
C PRO A 74 11.43 17.11 20.92
N SER A 75 10.29 16.90 21.57
CA SER A 75 9.99 15.70 22.37
C SER A 75 9.88 14.42 21.55
N ILE A 76 9.59 14.53 20.23
CA ILE A 76 9.48 13.38 19.33
C ILE A 76 10.48 13.59 18.18
N PRO A 77 11.52 12.75 18.02
CA PRO A 77 12.46 12.86 16.91
C PRO A 77 11.87 12.31 15.60
N PHE A 78 10.70 12.82 15.21
CA PHE A 78 9.90 12.34 14.07
C PHE A 78 10.69 12.36 12.76
N PHE A 79 11.37 13.47 12.45
CA PHE A 79 12.19 13.58 11.25
C PHE A 79 13.37 12.61 11.23
N THR A 80 13.93 12.29 12.39
CA THR A 80 15.02 11.30 12.50
C THR A 80 14.48 9.91 12.17
N PHE A 81 13.32 9.53 12.69
CA PHE A 81 12.69 8.26 12.34
C PHE A 81 12.36 8.18 10.85
N MET A 82 11.77 9.23 10.29
CA MET A 82 11.45 9.28 8.86
C MET A 82 12.71 9.16 7.98
N LYS A 83 13.78 9.88 8.32
CA LYS A 83 15.07 9.79 7.60
C LYS A 83 15.70 8.41 7.73
N ASN A 84 15.65 7.80 8.92
CA ASN A 84 16.19 6.46 9.15
C ASN A 84 15.42 5.41 8.35
N SER A 85 14.08 5.46 8.36
CA SER A 85 13.24 4.57 7.56
C SER A 85 13.52 4.73 6.07
N LEU A 86 13.58 5.96 5.56
CA LEU A 86 13.87 6.23 4.15
C LEU A 86 15.27 5.77 3.75
N LYS A 87 16.28 6.01 4.61
CA LYS A 87 17.66 5.56 4.39
C LYS A 87 17.71 4.03 4.31
N MET A 88 17.14 3.34 5.31
CA MET A 88 17.17 1.88 5.36
C MET A 88 16.39 1.27 4.20
N SER A 89 15.17 1.75 3.91
CA SER A 89 14.36 1.22 2.81
C SER A 89 15.06 1.40 1.46
N THR A 90 15.72 2.54 1.24
CA THR A 90 16.46 2.81 0.01
C THR A 90 17.66 1.89 -0.14
N ILE A 91 18.49 1.77 0.90
CA ILE A 91 19.68 0.90 0.89
C ILE A 91 19.27 -0.55 0.65
N ILE A 92 18.26 -1.03 1.38
CA ILE A 92 17.76 -2.40 1.24
C ILE A 92 17.21 -2.63 -0.16
N THR A 93 16.41 -1.70 -0.69
CA THR A 93 15.82 -1.83 -2.04
C THR A 93 16.90 -1.89 -3.10
N ILE A 94 17.90 -1.00 -3.06
CA ILE A 94 19.03 -1.00 -4.00
C ILE A 94 19.79 -2.31 -3.89
N GLY A 95 20.08 -2.77 -2.67
CA GLY A 95 20.72 -4.06 -2.43
C GLY A 95 19.92 -5.21 -3.05
N MET A 96 18.63 -5.31 -2.75
CA MET A 96 17.76 -6.37 -3.27
C MET A 96 17.67 -6.36 -4.80
N VAL A 97 17.52 -5.19 -5.41
CA VAL A 97 17.47 -5.06 -6.88
C VAL A 97 18.82 -5.45 -7.49
N PHE A 98 19.92 -4.97 -6.95
CA PHE A 98 21.26 -5.28 -7.46
C PHE A 98 21.52 -6.79 -7.45
N HIS A 99 21.31 -7.45 -6.31
CA HIS A 99 21.49 -8.90 -6.19
C HIS A 99 20.46 -9.67 -7.04
N GLY A 100 19.21 -9.21 -7.07
CA GLY A 100 18.14 -9.82 -7.84
C GLY A 100 18.40 -9.80 -9.34
N VAL A 101 18.93 -8.69 -9.87
CA VAL A 101 19.28 -8.56 -11.29
C VAL A 101 20.45 -9.48 -11.64
N ILE A 102 21.50 -9.55 -10.81
CA ILE A 102 22.64 -10.44 -11.04
C ILE A 102 22.20 -11.90 -11.03
N ALA A 103 21.44 -12.31 -10.01
CA ALA A 103 20.94 -13.67 -9.90
C ALA A 103 19.99 -14.01 -11.07
N GLY A 104 19.03 -13.13 -11.37
CA GLY A 104 18.09 -13.31 -12.47
C GLY A 104 18.80 -13.43 -13.82
N TYR A 105 19.79 -12.58 -14.09
CA TYR A 105 20.60 -12.65 -15.29
C TYR A 105 21.41 -13.95 -15.36
N ALA A 106 21.99 -14.38 -14.23
CA ALA A 106 22.73 -15.64 -14.15
C ALA A 106 21.85 -16.85 -14.51
N TYR A 107 20.65 -16.92 -13.94
CA TYR A 107 19.67 -17.96 -14.26
C TYR A 107 19.12 -17.87 -15.69
N ALA A 108 18.97 -16.68 -16.25
CA ALA A 108 18.41 -16.51 -17.60
C ALA A 108 19.43 -16.85 -18.70
N LYS A 109 20.69 -16.40 -18.56
CA LYS A 109 21.69 -16.47 -19.63
C LYS A 109 22.64 -17.67 -19.52
N PHE A 110 22.96 -18.14 -18.31
CA PHE A 110 23.92 -19.22 -18.12
C PHE A 110 23.23 -20.56 -17.82
N ASN A 111 23.81 -21.63 -18.38
CA ASN A 111 23.44 -23.01 -18.08
C ASN A 111 24.56 -23.65 -17.27
N PHE A 112 24.45 -23.57 -15.95
CA PHE A 112 25.42 -24.13 -15.00
C PHE A 112 24.89 -25.42 -14.35
N LYS A 113 25.81 -26.31 -13.96
CA LYS A 113 25.46 -27.55 -13.24
C LYS A 113 24.91 -27.19 -11.86
N GLY A 114 23.73 -27.71 -11.49
CA GLY A 114 23.06 -27.44 -10.21
C GLY A 114 21.99 -26.34 -10.22
N LYS A 115 21.73 -25.70 -11.37
CA LYS A 115 20.70 -24.65 -11.55
C LYS A 115 19.33 -25.00 -10.99
N ASN A 116 18.84 -26.21 -11.28
CA ASN A 116 17.52 -26.66 -10.80
C ASN A 116 17.47 -26.86 -9.29
N LEU A 117 18.57 -27.33 -8.69
CA LEU A 117 18.67 -27.50 -7.24
C LEU A 117 18.67 -26.15 -6.52
N MET A 118 19.47 -25.19 -6.99
CA MET A 118 19.51 -23.85 -6.41
C MET A 118 18.16 -23.13 -6.56
N PHE A 119 17.47 -23.30 -7.70
CA PHE A 119 16.12 -22.76 -7.89
C PHE A 119 15.12 -23.39 -6.90
N ALA A 120 15.16 -24.72 -6.73
CA ALA A 120 14.30 -25.40 -5.76
C ALA A 120 14.56 -24.92 -4.32
N LEU A 121 15.83 -24.72 -3.94
CA LEU A 121 16.19 -24.17 -2.63
C LEU A 121 15.67 -22.74 -2.44
N MET A 122 15.75 -21.88 -3.45
CA MET A 122 15.18 -20.52 -3.38
C MET A 122 13.67 -20.54 -3.16
N MET A 123 12.94 -21.43 -3.84
CA MET A 123 11.51 -21.62 -3.60
C MET A 123 11.25 -22.12 -2.18
N VAL A 124 11.94 -23.16 -1.73
CA VAL A 124 11.76 -23.66 -0.36
C VAL A 124 12.01 -22.54 0.67
N ALA A 125 13.03 -21.71 0.48
CA ALA A 125 13.33 -20.58 1.35
C ALA A 125 12.24 -19.49 1.37
N THR A 126 11.52 -19.24 0.27
CA THR A 126 10.42 -18.25 0.26
C THR A 126 9.12 -18.77 0.88
N TRP A 127 8.90 -20.09 0.84
CA TRP A 127 7.68 -20.72 1.36
C TRP A 127 7.78 -21.11 2.84
N ILE A 128 8.99 -21.34 3.36
CA ILE A 128 9.18 -21.65 4.78
C ILE A 128 9.01 -20.37 5.61
N PRO A 129 8.02 -20.29 6.51
CA PRO A 129 7.87 -19.15 7.39
C PRO A 129 9.04 -19.07 8.37
N ALA A 130 9.69 -17.89 8.43
CA ALA A 130 10.78 -17.61 9.35
C ALA A 130 10.27 -17.29 10.76
N THR A 131 9.48 -18.20 11.35
CA THR A 131 9.04 -18.10 12.74
C THR A 131 9.90 -19.01 13.62
N PRO A 132 10.97 -18.51 14.25
CA PRO A 132 11.37 -19.06 15.54
C PRO A 132 10.33 -18.58 16.55
N HIS A 133 9.64 -19.50 17.22
CA HIS A 133 8.86 -19.15 18.41
C HIS A 133 9.72 -18.36 19.41
#